data_AF-A0A2G5CRF8-F1
#
_entry.id   AF-A0A2G5CRF8-F1
#
_cell.length_a   1.000
_cell.length_b   1.000
_cell.length_c   1.000
_cell.angle_alpha   90.00
_cell.angle_beta   90.00
_cell.angle_gamma   90.00
#
_symmetry.space_group_name_H-M   'P 1'
#
loop_
_entity.id
_entity.type
_entity.pdbx_description
1 polymer ?
#
loop_
_entity_poly.entity_id
_entity_poly.type
_entity_poly.pdbx_seq_one_letter_code
_entity_poly.pdbx_strand_id
1 'polypeptide(L)'
;MRLLQLGLLLALTSGFLAILIYITGVTNLYGKVNLSDEDLNALLSLRSDFQKCVRINGLGLQALSGADYCQIKIQFPSDTIPKWKDPKSGQLEGLLYDFNLCEAVATWEQVRNSTTILTREFIDALPNGWEEYAWRRINKGVLL
;
A
#
# COMPACT_ATOMS: atom_id res chain seq x y z
N MET A 1 -52.86 1.68 30.74
CA MET A 1 -51.59 0.91 30.81
C MET A 1 -51.30 0.08 29.56
N ARG A 2 -52.28 -0.62 28.97
CA ARG A 2 -52.07 -1.48 27.78
C ARG A 2 -51.54 -0.76 26.53
N LEU A 3 -52.05 0.45 26.24
CA LEU A 3 -51.56 1.25 25.09
C LEU A 3 -50.10 1.68 25.24
N LEU A 4 -49.67 1.97 26.47
CA LEU A 4 -48.29 2.36 26.78
C LEU A 4 -47.33 1.16 26.68
N GLN A 5 -47.79 -0.02 27.08
CA GLN A 5 -47.08 -1.28 26.90
C GLN A 5 -46.95 -1.68 25.42
N LEU A 6 -48.01 -1.48 24.62
CA LEU A 6 -47.98 -1.73 23.18
C LEU A 6 -47.05 -0.76 22.44
N GLY A 7 -47.05 0.52 22.80
CA GLY A 7 -46.13 1.51 22.24
C GLY A 7 -44.66 1.19 22.56
N LEU A 8 -44.37 0.76 23.80
CA LEU A 8 -43.03 0.34 24.21
C LEU A 8 -42.56 -0.90 23.45
N LEU A 9 -43.43 -1.89 23.26
CA LEU A 9 -43.14 -3.10 22.47
C LEU A 9 -42.82 -2.76 21.01
N LEU A 10 -43.57 -1.83 20.40
CA LEU A 10 -43.33 -1.37 19.04
C LEU A 10 -42.01 -0.62 18.89
N ALA A 11 -41.67 0.23 19.86
CA ALA A 11 -40.38 0.93 19.88
C ALA A 11 -39.19 -0.04 20.06
N LEU A 12 -39.31 -1.01 20.95
CA LEU A 12 -38.27 -2.01 21.20
C LEU A 12 -38.05 -2.91 19.98
N THR A 13 -39.12 -3.41 19.37
CA THR A 13 -39.02 -4.27 18.18
C THR A 13 -38.45 -3.52 16.98
N SER A 14 -38.84 -2.26 16.76
CA SER A 14 -38.27 -1.39 15.72
C SER A 14 -36.77 -1.11 15.95
N GLY A 15 -36.39 -0.78 17.19
CA GLY A 15 -34.99 -0.55 17.55
C GLY A 15 -34.12 -1.80 17.38
N PHE A 16 -34.62 -2.98 17.78
CA PHE A 16 -33.92 -4.25 17.55
C PHE A 16 -33.75 -4.56 16.07
N LEU A 17 -34.78 -4.32 15.24
CA LEU A 17 -34.69 -4.51 13.79
C LEU A 17 -33.65 -3.59 13.15
N ALA A 18 -33.63 -2.31 13.54
CA ALA A 18 -32.64 -1.35 13.06
C ALA A 18 -31.21 -1.75 13.43
N ILE A 19 -30.99 -2.24 14.65
CA ILE A 19 -29.68 -2.76 15.10
C ILE A 19 -29.28 -4.00 14.29
N LEU A 20 -30.20 -4.94 14.06
CA LEU A 20 -29.92 -6.13 13.26
C LEU A 20 -29.55 -5.79 11.81
N ILE A 21 -30.25 -4.83 11.19
CA ILE A 21 -29.93 -4.33 9.85
C ILE A 21 -28.57 -3.65 9.84
N TYR A 22 -28.25 -2.84 10.86
CA TYR A 22 -26.93 -2.21 10.97
C TYR A 22 -25.82 -3.26 11.12
N ILE A 23 -25.98 -4.25 12.01
CA ILE A 23 -24.97 -5.29 12.21
C ILE A 23 -24.80 -6.11 10.94
N THR A 24 -25.87 -6.64 10.36
CA THR A 24 -25.79 -7.50 9.15
C THR A 24 -25.39 -6.74 7.88
N GLY A 25 -25.81 -5.48 7.74
CA GLY A 25 -25.47 -4.63 6.60
C GLY A 25 -24.03 -4.10 6.67
N VAL A 26 -23.58 -3.62 7.84
CA VAL A 26 -22.23 -3.09 8.01
C VAL A 26 -21.18 -4.21 8.05
N THR A 27 -21.50 -5.37 8.63
CA THR A 27 -20.57 -6.52 8.59
C THR A 27 -20.34 -7.08 7.20
N ASN A 28 -21.33 -7.00 6.29
CA ASN A 28 -21.15 -7.39 4.88
C ASN A 28 -20.41 -6.34 4.05
N LEU A 29 -20.46 -5.05 4.42
CA LEU A 29 -19.69 -3.99 3.76
C LEU A 29 -18.19 -4.08 4.10
N TYR A 30 -17.86 -4.49 5.32
CA TYR A 30 -16.52 -4.94 5.70
C TYR A 30 -16.39 -6.44 5.49
N GLY A 31 -16.68 -6.92 4.28
CA GLY A 31 -16.31 -8.26 3.87
C GLY A 31 -14.82 -8.44 4.11
N LYS A 32 -14.45 -9.26 5.12
CA LYS A 32 -13.10 -9.82 5.19
C LYS A 32 -12.91 -10.53 3.86
N VAL A 33 -12.13 -9.94 2.97
CA VAL A 33 -11.69 -10.60 1.74
C VAL A 33 -10.80 -11.74 2.22
N ASN A 34 -11.42 -12.90 2.40
CA ASN A 34 -10.70 -14.12 2.72
C ASN A 34 -9.98 -14.50 1.44
N LEU A 35 -8.64 -14.38 1.46
CA LEU A 35 -7.80 -14.84 0.36
C LEU A 35 -8.07 -16.32 0.12
N SER A 36 -8.21 -16.71 -1.13
CA SER A 36 -8.21 -18.13 -1.46
C SER A 36 -6.84 -18.74 -1.15
N ASP A 37 -6.79 -20.06 -0.97
CA ASP A 37 -5.51 -20.75 -0.77
C ASP A 37 -4.57 -20.53 -1.97
N GLU A 38 -5.12 -20.40 -3.18
CA GLU A 38 -4.37 -20.09 -4.39
C GLU A 38 -3.73 -18.69 -4.32
N ASP A 39 -4.51 -17.67 -3.97
CA ASP A 39 -4.01 -16.30 -3.81
C ASP A 39 -2.94 -16.21 -2.72
N LEU A 40 -3.15 -16.90 -1.61
CA LEU A 40 -2.18 -16.96 -0.52
C LEU A 40 -0.86 -17.59 -0.99
N ASN A 41 -0.92 -18.70 -1.72
CA ASN A 41 0.25 -19.35 -2.27
C ASN A 41 0.99 -18.45 -3.27
N ALA A 42 0.26 -17.73 -4.13
CA ALA A 42 0.83 -16.77 -5.05
C ALA A 42 1.58 -15.63 -4.32
N LEU A 43 1.00 -15.07 -3.26
CA LEU A 43 1.62 -14.04 -2.43
C LEU A 43 2.89 -14.56 -1.74
N LEU A 44 2.85 -15.77 -1.20
CA LEU A 44 4.02 -16.40 -0.57
C LEU A 44 5.14 -16.67 -1.57
N SER A 45 4.81 -17.10 -2.79
CA SER A 45 5.79 -17.29 -3.87
C SER A 45 6.41 -15.96 -4.27
N LEU A 46 5.59 -14.93 -4.51
CA LEU A 46 6.06 -13.59 -4.86
C LEU A 46 7.03 -13.04 -3.81
N ARG A 47 6.68 -13.16 -2.53
CA ARG A 47 7.56 -12.75 -1.42
C ARG A 47 8.88 -13.51 -1.45
N SER A 48 8.83 -14.84 -1.57
CA SER A 48 10.02 -15.70 -1.63
C SER A 48 10.93 -15.33 -2.80
N ASP A 49 10.35 -15.12 -3.98
CA ASP A 49 11.10 -14.80 -5.19
C ASP A 49 11.68 -13.39 -5.13
N PHE A 50 10.97 -12.42 -4.56
CA PHE A 50 11.50 -11.10 -4.26
C PHE A 50 12.73 -11.20 -3.33
N GLN A 51 12.65 -11.99 -2.25
CA GLN A 51 13.78 -12.18 -1.34
C GLN A 51 15.00 -12.78 -2.04
N LYS A 52 14.79 -13.78 -2.90
CA LYS A 52 15.87 -14.37 -3.72
C LYS A 52 16.48 -13.34 -4.66
N CYS A 53 15.64 -12.52 -5.31
CA CYS A 53 16.09 -11.46 -6.22
C CYS A 53 16.96 -10.42 -5.49
N VAL A 54 16.51 -9.93 -4.33
CA VAL A 54 17.29 -9.00 -3.50
C VAL A 54 18.61 -9.62 -3.04
N ARG A 55 18.60 -10.90 -2.65
CA ARG A 55 19.85 -11.58 -2.26
C ARG A 55 20.88 -11.68 -3.39
N ILE A 56 20.44 -11.87 -4.63
CA ILE A 56 21.32 -12.05 -5.79
C ILE A 56 21.73 -10.71 -6.41
N ASN A 57 20.78 -9.79 -6.54
CA ASN A 57 20.94 -8.55 -7.31
C ASN A 57 20.90 -7.27 -6.45
N GLY A 58 20.59 -7.38 -5.16
CA GLY A 58 20.39 -6.25 -4.26
C GLY A 58 21.67 -5.64 -3.70
N LEU A 59 22.84 -5.91 -4.30
CA LEU A 59 24.12 -5.26 -3.95
C LEU A 59 24.46 -5.36 -2.45
N GLY A 60 24.19 -6.50 -1.82
CA GLY A 60 24.44 -6.76 -0.39
C GLY A 60 23.24 -6.51 0.52
N LEU A 61 22.16 -5.92 0.01
CA LEU A 61 20.90 -5.81 0.75
C LEU A 61 20.31 -7.19 1.05
N GLN A 62 19.55 -7.26 2.14
CA GLN A 62 18.74 -8.43 2.51
C GLN A 62 17.28 -8.04 2.62
N ALA A 63 16.40 -8.93 2.18
CA ALA A 63 14.95 -8.79 2.32
C ALA A 63 14.45 -9.79 3.35
N LEU A 64 14.10 -9.31 4.54
CA LEU A 64 13.59 -10.13 5.64
C LEU A 64 12.07 -10.16 5.62
N SER A 65 11.46 -11.31 5.86
CA SER A 65 10.01 -11.40 5.96
C SER A 65 9.51 -10.71 7.23
N GLY A 66 8.43 -9.94 7.11
CA GLY A 66 7.73 -9.31 8.23
C GLY A 66 6.65 -10.19 8.83
N ALA A 67 5.71 -9.55 9.54
CA ALA A 67 4.64 -10.22 10.27
C ALA A 67 3.53 -10.77 9.34
N ASP A 68 3.34 -10.15 8.18
CA ASP A 68 2.34 -10.56 7.19
C ASP A 68 2.98 -10.99 5.85
N TYR A 69 2.15 -11.35 4.89
CA TYR A 69 2.57 -11.81 3.57
C TYR A 69 3.06 -10.68 2.64
N CYS A 70 2.75 -9.41 2.96
CA CYS A 70 3.12 -8.23 2.18
C CYS A 70 4.35 -7.50 2.74
N GLN A 71 4.61 -7.63 4.04
CA GLN A 71 5.65 -6.91 4.75
C GLN A 71 7.00 -7.58 4.53
N ILE A 72 7.95 -6.76 4.09
CA ILE A 72 9.35 -7.09 4.00
C ILE A 72 10.12 -5.98 4.70
N LYS A 73 11.23 -6.33 5.37
CA LYS A 73 12.21 -5.34 5.81
C LYS A 73 13.44 -5.43 4.92
N ILE A 74 13.80 -4.32 4.30
CA ILE A 74 15.04 -4.20 3.55
C ILE A 74 16.13 -3.78 4.52
N GLN A 75 17.12 -4.65 4.67
CA GLN A 75 18.23 -4.48 5.60
C GLN A 75 19.53 -4.27 4.82
N PHE A 76 20.28 -3.26 5.22
CA PHE A 76 21.64 -3.04 4.74
C PHE A 76 22.63 -4.03 5.38
N PRO A 77 23.78 -4.31 4.74
CA PRO A 77 24.85 -5.08 5.36
C PRO A 77 25.18 -4.59 6.78
N SER A 78 25.42 -5.51 7.72
CA SER A 78 25.65 -5.19 9.13
C SER A 78 26.89 -4.33 9.40
N ASP A 79 27.83 -4.30 8.45
CA ASP A 79 29.04 -3.48 8.45
C ASP A 79 28.84 -2.09 7.80
N THR A 80 27.63 -1.79 7.33
CA THR A 80 27.30 -0.47 6.76
C THR A 80 27.36 0.59 7.84
N ILE A 81 28.06 1.69 7.57
CA ILE A 81 28.13 2.86 8.47
C ILE A 81 27.22 3.96 7.89
N PRO A 82 26.14 4.36 8.58
CA PRO A 82 25.25 5.40 8.10
C PRO A 82 25.98 6.74 8.10
N LYS A 83 26.07 7.38 6.92
CA LYS A 83 26.78 8.64 6.74
C LYS A 83 25.87 9.86 6.85
N TRP A 84 24.60 9.70 6.50
CA TRP A 84 23.66 10.79 6.51
C TRP A 84 23.07 10.98 7.90
N LYS A 85 23.00 12.24 8.33
CA LYS A 85 22.40 12.68 9.58
C LYS A 85 21.31 13.67 9.24
N ASP A 86 20.11 13.42 9.74
CA ASP A 86 18.97 14.31 9.51
C ASP A 86 19.28 15.70 10.10
N PRO A 87 19.23 16.78 9.30
CA PRO A 87 19.51 18.13 9.77
C PRO A 87 18.49 18.65 10.80
N LYS A 88 17.26 18.11 10.84
CA LYS A 88 16.21 18.53 11.78
C LYS A 88 16.26 17.74 13.09
N SER A 89 16.31 16.42 13.00
CA SER A 89 16.28 15.55 14.19
C SER A 89 17.67 15.23 14.75
N GLY A 90 18.73 15.39 13.95
CA GLY A 90 20.08 14.98 14.31
C GLY A 90 20.26 13.46 14.41
N GLN A 91 19.29 12.66 13.96
CA GLN A 91 19.42 11.20 13.96
C GLN A 91 20.19 10.73 12.74
N LEU A 92 20.99 9.68 12.91
CA LEU A 92 21.63 9.00 11.78
C LEU A 92 20.56 8.22 11.00
N GLU A 93 20.77 8.11 9.70
CA GLU A 93 19.89 7.34 8.83
C GLU A 93 19.80 5.87 9.28
N GLY A 94 18.58 5.32 9.25
CA GLY A 94 18.35 3.91 9.56
C GLY A 94 18.98 2.99 8.52
N LEU A 95 19.28 1.75 8.91
CA LEU A 95 19.80 0.71 8.01
C LEU A 95 18.79 -0.43 7.78
N LEU A 96 17.56 -0.23 8.24
CA LEU A 96 16.46 -1.17 8.14
C LEU A 96 15.20 -0.38 7.80
N TYR A 97 14.56 -0.76 6.70
CA TYR A 97 13.40 -0.05 6.18
C TYR A 97 12.25 -1.01 5.92
N ASP A 98 11.05 -0.60 6.33
CA ASP A 98 9.84 -1.34 6.01
C ASP A 98 9.46 -1.13 4.54
N PHE A 99 9.15 -2.24 3.87
CA PHE A 99 8.78 -2.29 2.47
C PHE A 99 7.54 -3.16 2.30
N ASN A 100 6.46 -2.56 1.81
CA ASN A 100 5.22 -3.26 1.54
C ASN A 100 5.19 -3.73 0.08
N LEU A 101 5.39 -5.03 -0.12
CA LEU A 101 5.46 -5.65 -1.45
C LEU A 101 4.13 -5.54 -2.21
N CYS A 102 3.00 -5.71 -1.52
CA CYS A 102 1.68 -5.63 -2.14
C CYS A 102 1.34 -4.20 -2.57
N GLU A 103 1.67 -3.22 -1.74
CA GLU A 103 1.54 -1.80 -2.09
C GLU A 103 2.43 -1.41 -3.27
N ALA A 104 3.66 -1.93 -3.31
CA ALA A 104 4.57 -1.72 -4.44
C ALA A 104 4.01 -2.29 -5.75
N VAL A 105 3.41 -3.48 -5.72
CA VAL A 105 2.74 -4.09 -6.88
C VAL A 105 1.53 -3.28 -7.31
N ALA A 106 0.66 -2.89 -6.37
CA ALA A 106 -0.51 -2.07 -6.66
C ALA A 106 -0.12 -0.71 -7.27
N THR A 107 0.93 -0.07 -6.72
CA THR A 107 1.46 1.19 -7.24
C THR A 107 2.07 1.00 -8.63
N TRP A 108 2.81 -0.09 -8.86
CA TRP A 108 3.35 -0.41 -10.18
C TRP A 108 2.23 -0.60 -11.21
N GLU A 109 1.15 -1.28 -10.84
CA GLU A 109 -0.01 -1.44 -11.71
C GLU A 109 -0.69 -0.09 -12.00
N GLN A 110 -0.86 0.76 -10.99
CA GLN A 110 -1.42 2.11 -11.16
C GLN A 110 -0.56 2.98 -12.09
N VAL A 111 0.77 2.93 -11.93
CA VAL A 111 1.70 3.64 -12.82
C VAL A 111 1.68 3.05 -14.21
N ARG A 112 1.67 1.73 -14.37
CA ARG A 112 1.55 1.08 -15.68
C ARG A 112 0.27 1.52 -16.39
N ASN A 113 -0.87 1.44 -15.70
CA ASN A 113 -2.17 1.79 -16.29
C ASN A 113 -2.26 3.28 -16.65
N SER A 114 -1.67 4.18 -15.85
CA SER A 114 -1.59 5.60 -16.17
C SER A 114 -0.59 5.93 -17.29
N THR A 115 0.56 5.25 -17.35
CA THR A 115 1.55 5.42 -18.42
C THR A 115 1.10 4.80 -19.74
N THR A 116 0.30 3.73 -19.72
CA THR A 116 -0.36 3.23 -20.94
C THR A 116 -1.46 4.16 -21.47
N ILE A 117 -2.02 5.05 -20.63
CA ILE A 117 -2.90 6.13 -21.08
C ILE A 117 -2.09 7.35 -21.57
N LEU A 118 -0.87 7.53 -21.05
CA LEU A 118 0.10 8.54 -21.49
C LEU A 118 1.06 7.93 -22.52
N THR A 119 0.52 7.44 -23.64
CA THR A 119 1.34 6.97 -24.76
C THR A 119 2.25 8.09 -25.25
N ARG A 120 3.29 7.71 -25.99
CA ARG A 120 4.13 8.61 -26.78
C ARG A 120 3.33 9.68 -27.53
N GLU A 121 2.11 9.37 -27.97
CA GLU A 121 1.20 10.32 -28.64
C GLU A 121 0.81 11.50 -27.74
N PHE A 122 0.55 11.28 -26.45
CA PHE A 122 0.25 12.37 -25.50
C PHE A 122 1.48 13.23 -25.22
N ILE A 123 2.63 12.60 -25.04
CA ILE A 123 3.90 13.28 -24.74
C ILE A 123 4.44 14.04 -25.97
N ASP A 124 4.30 13.49 -27.18
CA ASP A 124 4.67 14.11 -28.45
C ASP A 124 3.68 15.20 -28.89
N ALA A 125 2.45 15.20 -28.36
CA ALA A 125 1.44 16.25 -28.59
C ALA A 125 1.57 17.46 -27.62
N LEU A 126 2.49 17.42 -26.66
CA LEU A 126 2.73 18.58 -25.79
C LEU A 126 3.34 19.73 -26.61
N PRO A 127 2.92 20.99 -26.39
CA PRO A 127 3.37 22.14 -27.19
C PRO A 127 4.90 22.31 -27.27
N ASN A 128 5.61 21.85 -26.23
CA ASN A 128 7.07 21.94 -26.09
C ASN A 128 7.75 20.55 -25.97
N GLY A 129 7.03 19.46 -26.32
CA GLY A 129 7.53 18.08 -26.20
C GLY A 129 7.77 17.61 -24.76
N TRP A 130 8.56 16.53 -24.64
CA TRP A 130 8.81 15.84 -23.37
C TRP A 130 9.88 16.49 -22.49
N GLU A 131 10.75 17.33 -23.07
CA GLU A 131 11.97 17.83 -22.43
C GLU A 131 11.67 18.76 -21.24
N GLU A 132 10.75 19.70 -21.41
CA GLU A 132 10.33 20.61 -20.34
C GLU A 132 9.56 19.86 -19.22
N TYR A 133 8.71 18.90 -19.61
CA TYR A 133 7.95 18.08 -18.66
C TYR A 133 8.86 17.16 -17.83
N ALA A 134 9.81 16.48 -18.47
CA ALA A 134 10.75 15.58 -17.83
C ALA A 134 11.69 16.33 -16.87
N TRP A 135 12.20 17.49 -17.28
CA TRP A 135 13.05 18.34 -16.44
C TRP A 135 12.36 18.73 -15.11
N ARG A 136 11.09 19.14 -15.17
CA ARG A 136 10.30 19.52 -13.98
C ARG A 136 10.08 18.36 -13.00
N ARG A 137 9.96 17.11 -13.51
CA ARG A 137 9.76 15.90 -12.69
C ARG A 137 11.06 15.42 -12.05
N ILE A 138 12.17 15.41 -12.79
CA ILE A 138 13.48 14.95 -12.30
C ILE A 138 13.99 15.88 -11.20
N ASN A 139 13.83 17.20 -11.37
CA ASN A 139 14.39 18.18 -10.43
C ASN A 139 13.44 18.63 -9.32
N LYS A 140 12.28 17.98 -9.15
CA LYS A 140 11.26 18.26 -8.11
C LYS A 140 11.17 19.75 -7.71
N GLY A 141 11.08 20.66 -8.68
CA GLY A 141 10.86 22.08 -8.42
C GLY A 141 11.94 22.81 -7.62
N VAL A 142 13.21 22.36 -7.62
CA VAL A 142 14.32 23.24 -7.22
C VAL A 142 14.55 24.26 -8.33
N LEU A 143 13.69 25.27 -8.35
CA LEU A 143 14.00 26.56 -8.95
C LEU A 143 14.89 27.28 -7.94
N LEU A 144 16.19 27.35 -8.23
CA LEU A 144 17.06 28.39 -7.67
C LEU A 144 16.55 29.76 -8.09
#